data_AF-A0A1Y1LLW0-F1
#
_entry.id   AF-A0A1Y1LLW0-F1
#
_cell.length_a   1.000
_cell.length_b   1.000
_cell.length_c   1.000
_cell.angle_alpha   90.00
_cell.angle_beta   90.00
_cell.angle_gamma   90.00
#
_symmetry.space_group_name_H-M   'P 1'
#
loop_
_entity.id
_entity.type
_entity.pdbx_description
1 polymer ?
#
loop_
_entity_poly.entity_id
_entity_poly.type
_entity_poly.pdbx_seq_one_letter_code
_entity_poly.pdbx_strand_id
1 'polypeptide(L)'
;LSHLSSLAADLCELGSRYNAFALSEQAPSLGPAIERVGQAADLSYIATEELAGSLGASFAEPMRENAQFAGVVKSVLRYRVLKRVQQDLTTEELAKKKGLLEQLEQSEAEARRIEQYLSSSQQLSSPPKRSTSLKEPSSQHRRDTGQDDTESIDSDFPPTHGDFSSSTPSASQGLPERSASVSHKKAPSSNSITNKIFGPLRHAIQGVADVDPERTRRDTIGKTRESIGQLEQAQVASELDVKEASASVLQDLKRFQRDKEDDLKRYMLAYAKSQIEWAKKSKQQWEEARAEVDKIDEN
;
A
#
# COMPACT_ATOMS: atom_id res chain seq x y z
N LEU A 1 33.18 6.91 -6.43
CA LEU A 1 33.99 5.85 -5.78
C LEU A 1 34.58 4.90 -6.83
N SER A 2 33.78 4.24 -7.67
CA SER A 2 34.28 3.38 -8.77
C SER A 2 35.44 3.98 -9.59
N HIS A 3 35.35 5.26 -9.98
CA HIS A 3 36.44 5.95 -10.69
C HIS A 3 37.74 6.06 -9.88
N LEU A 4 37.66 6.22 -8.55
CA LEU A 4 38.85 6.26 -7.69
C LEU A 4 39.49 4.86 -7.60
N SER A 5 38.70 3.81 -7.47
CA SER A 5 39.21 2.43 -7.49
C SER A 5 39.78 2.02 -8.87
N SER A 6 39.25 2.56 -9.96
CA SER A 6 39.86 2.40 -11.30
C SER A 6 41.22 3.09 -11.36
N LEU A 7 41.29 4.37 -10.97
CA LEU A 7 42.54 5.14 -10.93
C LEU A 7 43.58 4.50 -9.99
N ALA A 8 43.14 3.93 -8.87
CA ALA A 8 43.96 3.17 -7.95
C ALA A 8 44.57 1.93 -8.61
N ALA A 9 43.77 1.13 -9.33
CA ALA A 9 44.25 -0.02 -10.09
C ALA A 9 45.26 0.40 -11.19
N ASP A 10 44.94 1.45 -11.95
CA ASP A 10 45.80 1.99 -13.01
C ASP A 10 47.15 2.47 -12.45
N LEU A 11 47.15 3.14 -11.29
CA LEU A 11 48.36 3.61 -10.59
C LEU A 11 49.21 2.45 -10.04
N CYS A 12 48.58 1.41 -9.50
CA CYS A 12 49.26 0.20 -9.02
C CYS A 12 49.93 -0.56 -10.17
N GLU A 13 49.25 -0.71 -11.31
CA GLU A 13 49.84 -1.28 -12.50
C GLU A 13 51.01 -0.41 -13.02
N LEU A 14 50.83 0.91 -13.08
CA LEU A 14 51.86 1.85 -13.52
C LEU A 14 53.12 1.80 -12.63
N GLY A 15 52.95 1.82 -11.31
CA GLY A 15 54.04 1.70 -10.34
C GLY A 15 54.81 0.39 -10.51
N SER A 16 54.10 -0.73 -10.59
CA SER A 16 54.71 -2.06 -10.82
C SER A 16 55.55 -2.12 -12.11
N ARG A 17 55.08 -1.48 -13.20
CA ARG A 17 55.78 -1.43 -14.49
C ARG A 17 57.04 -0.55 -14.43
N TYR A 18 56.97 0.62 -13.79
CA TYR A 18 58.14 1.47 -13.59
C TYR A 18 59.20 0.83 -12.69
N ASN A 19 58.79 0.23 -11.57
CA ASN A 19 59.69 -0.49 -10.67
C ASN A 19 60.38 -1.66 -11.40
N ALA A 20 59.65 -2.41 -12.23
CA ALA A 20 60.22 -3.48 -13.05
C ALA A 20 61.19 -2.95 -14.14
N PHE A 21 60.89 -1.80 -14.75
CA PHE A 21 61.76 -1.18 -15.75
C PHE A 21 63.07 -0.66 -15.13
N ALA A 22 63.02 -0.05 -13.94
CA ALA A 22 64.20 0.43 -13.21
C ALA A 22 65.26 -0.66 -12.99
N LEU A 23 64.84 -1.90 -12.74
CA LEU A 23 65.74 -3.05 -12.57
C LEU A 23 66.53 -3.43 -13.84
N SER A 24 66.08 -3.00 -15.02
CA SER A 24 66.72 -3.26 -16.30
C SER A 24 67.64 -2.13 -16.78
N GLU A 25 67.57 -0.97 -16.12
CA GLU A 25 68.38 0.20 -16.45
C GLU A 25 69.79 0.10 -15.85
N GLN A 26 70.81 0.46 -16.63
CA GLN A 26 72.22 0.40 -16.25
C GLN A 26 72.83 1.80 -16.02
N ALA A 27 72.18 2.86 -16.52
CA ALA A 27 72.61 4.23 -16.30
C ALA A 27 72.38 4.65 -14.82
N PRO A 28 73.43 5.12 -14.11
CA PRO A 28 73.42 5.23 -12.65
C PRO A 28 72.49 6.31 -12.10
N SER A 29 72.16 7.35 -12.88
CA SER A 29 71.21 8.41 -12.51
C SER A 29 69.80 8.17 -13.04
N LEU A 30 69.63 7.40 -14.13
CA LEU A 30 68.32 7.13 -14.74
C LEU A 30 67.54 6.03 -14.02
N GLY A 31 68.19 4.92 -13.64
CA GLY A 31 67.54 3.81 -12.92
C GLY A 31 66.83 4.24 -11.63
N PRO A 32 67.51 4.97 -10.71
CA PRO A 32 66.90 5.48 -9.48
C PRO A 32 65.74 6.46 -9.73
N ALA A 33 65.83 7.29 -10.78
CA ALA A 33 64.74 8.21 -11.14
C ALA A 33 63.49 7.45 -11.64
N ILE A 34 63.67 6.40 -12.45
CA ILE A 34 62.60 5.50 -12.90
C ILE A 34 61.95 4.79 -11.69
N GLU A 35 62.77 4.26 -10.77
CA GLU A 35 62.27 3.64 -9.53
C GLU A 35 61.46 4.64 -8.70
N ARG A 36 61.94 5.87 -8.56
CA ARG A 36 61.25 6.90 -7.76
C ARG A 36 59.91 7.31 -8.35
N VAL A 37 59.77 7.33 -9.69
CA VAL A 37 58.49 7.52 -10.37
C VAL A 37 57.54 6.35 -10.11
N GLY A 38 58.05 5.11 -10.11
CA GLY A 38 57.26 3.92 -9.75
C GLY A 38 56.74 3.96 -8.31
N GLN A 39 57.63 4.25 -7.35
CA GLN A 39 57.27 4.46 -5.95
C GLN A 39 56.22 5.58 -5.77
N ALA A 40 56.31 6.70 -6.50
CA ALA A 40 55.32 7.77 -6.42
C ALA A 40 53.94 7.37 -6.97
N ALA A 41 53.90 6.50 -7.99
CA ALA A 41 52.65 5.89 -8.47
C ALA A 41 52.06 4.91 -7.45
N ASP A 42 52.85 4.03 -6.84
CA ASP A 42 52.40 3.12 -5.78
C ASP A 42 51.87 3.86 -4.54
N LEU A 43 52.55 4.93 -4.12
CA LEU A 43 52.12 5.78 -3.00
C LEU A 43 50.86 6.60 -3.35
N SER A 44 50.70 6.99 -4.63
CA SER A 44 49.48 7.63 -5.13
C SER A 44 48.31 6.64 -5.19
N TYR A 45 48.56 5.37 -5.51
CA TYR A 45 47.57 4.29 -5.43
C TYR A 45 47.03 4.15 -4.00
N ILE A 46 47.92 4.00 -3.01
CA ILE A 46 47.53 3.84 -1.59
C ILE A 46 46.71 5.04 -1.12
N ALA A 47 47.16 6.26 -1.42
CA ALA A 47 46.43 7.48 -1.06
C ALA A 47 45.04 7.55 -1.73
N THR A 48 44.89 7.01 -2.94
CA THR A 48 43.62 7.02 -3.70
C THR A 48 42.61 6.00 -3.14
N GLU A 49 43.06 4.83 -2.69
CA GLU A 49 42.22 3.89 -1.94
C GLU A 49 41.81 4.44 -0.57
N GLU A 50 42.73 5.09 0.15
CA GLU A 50 42.43 5.79 1.42
C GLU A 50 41.37 6.89 1.20
N LEU A 51 41.50 7.68 0.13
CA LEU A 51 40.48 8.66 -0.27
C LEU A 51 39.14 7.99 -0.58
N ALA A 52 39.14 6.89 -1.33
CA ALA A 52 37.91 6.18 -1.70
C ALA A 52 37.17 5.65 -0.46
N GLY A 53 37.88 5.03 0.49
CA GLY A 53 37.32 4.59 1.77
C GLY A 53 36.82 5.75 2.63
N SER A 54 37.63 6.81 2.76
CA SER A 54 37.29 8.03 3.52
C SER A 54 36.02 8.71 2.99
N LEU A 55 35.91 8.88 1.66
CA LEU A 55 34.70 9.41 1.01
C LEU A 55 33.50 8.45 1.09
N GLY A 56 33.74 7.14 1.15
CA GLY A 56 32.73 6.14 1.43
C GLY A 56 32.04 6.40 2.78
N ALA A 57 32.81 6.34 3.86
CA ALA A 57 32.30 6.42 5.23
C ALA A 57 31.87 7.83 5.66
N SER A 58 32.58 8.89 5.22
CA SER A 58 32.33 10.26 5.73
C SER A 58 31.38 11.10 4.89
N PHE A 59 31.08 10.68 3.65
CA PHE A 59 30.23 11.42 2.71
C PHE A 59 29.15 10.54 2.07
N ALA A 60 29.53 9.44 1.40
CA ALA A 60 28.58 8.65 0.59
C ALA A 60 27.60 7.84 1.44
N GLU A 61 28.02 7.32 2.59
CA GLU A 61 27.17 6.66 3.59
C GLU A 61 26.17 7.63 4.24
N PRO A 62 26.61 8.71 4.93
CA PRO A 62 25.68 9.65 5.57
C PRO A 62 24.71 10.32 4.60
N MET A 63 25.16 10.66 3.37
CA MET A 63 24.26 11.22 2.35
C MET A 63 23.19 10.22 1.90
N ARG A 64 23.53 8.92 1.82
CA ARG A 64 22.58 7.86 1.46
C ARG A 64 21.57 7.60 2.58
N GLU A 65 22.00 7.64 3.84
CA GLU A 65 21.11 7.58 4.99
C GLU A 65 20.15 8.79 5.02
N ASN A 66 20.67 10.00 4.82
CA ASN A 66 19.85 11.22 4.74
C ASN A 66 18.80 11.14 3.62
N ALA A 67 19.15 10.57 2.46
CA ALA A 67 18.20 10.31 1.38
C ALA A 67 17.09 9.30 1.77
N GLN A 68 17.38 8.31 2.63
CA GLN A 68 16.37 7.39 3.14
C GLN A 68 15.38 8.09 4.09
N PHE A 69 15.83 9.04 4.91
CA PHE A 69 14.93 9.83 5.76
C PHE A 69 13.87 10.60 4.95
N ALA A 70 14.19 11.11 3.77
CA ALA A 70 13.19 11.71 2.87
C ALA A 70 12.09 10.70 2.44
N GLY A 71 12.45 9.43 2.25
CA GLY A 71 11.52 8.33 1.99
C GLY A 71 10.63 8.00 3.21
N VAL A 72 11.19 8.05 4.42
CA VAL A 72 10.44 7.91 5.67
C VAL A 72 9.44 9.05 5.85
N VAL A 73 9.86 10.31 5.66
CA VAL A 73 8.99 11.49 5.74
C VAL A 73 7.81 11.38 4.76
N LYS A 74 8.05 10.94 3.52
CA LYS A 74 6.97 10.68 2.53
C LYS A 74 5.98 9.62 3.03
N SER A 75 6.47 8.56 3.68
CA SER A 75 5.65 7.47 4.21
C SER A 75 4.81 7.92 5.42
N VAL A 76 5.41 8.71 6.31
CA VAL A 76 4.75 9.32 7.49
C VAL A 76 3.68 10.35 7.07
N LEU A 77 3.95 11.18 6.06
CA LEU A 77 2.96 12.07 5.46
C LEU A 77 1.78 11.30 4.84
N ARG A 78 2.05 10.19 4.13
CA ARG A 78 1.00 9.31 3.59
C ARG A 78 0.16 8.69 4.71
N TYR A 79 0.79 8.25 5.80
CA TYR A 79 0.09 7.71 6.97
C TYR A 79 -0.86 8.73 7.60
N ARG A 80 -0.43 10.00 7.76
CA ARG A 80 -1.31 11.10 8.22
C ARG A 80 -2.52 11.30 7.31
N VAL A 81 -2.34 11.26 5.99
CA VAL A 81 -3.44 11.38 5.02
C VAL A 81 -4.41 10.20 5.16
N LEU A 82 -3.90 8.96 5.29
CA LEU A 82 -4.73 7.77 5.50
C LEU A 82 -5.53 7.85 6.81
N LYS A 83 -4.94 8.36 7.90
CA LYS A 83 -5.65 8.60 9.16
C LYS A 83 -6.75 9.66 9.01
N ARG A 84 -6.53 10.72 8.24
CA ARG A 84 -7.57 11.71 7.97
C ARG A 84 -8.73 11.11 7.15
N VAL A 85 -8.43 10.36 6.09
CA VAL A 85 -9.45 9.63 5.31
C VAL A 85 -10.23 8.65 6.18
N GLN A 86 -9.58 7.97 7.13
CA GLN A 86 -10.26 7.10 8.10
C GLN A 86 -11.26 7.88 8.98
N GLN A 87 -10.87 9.05 9.51
CA GLN A 87 -11.76 9.94 10.27
C GLN A 87 -12.96 10.42 9.44
N ASP A 88 -12.72 10.86 8.20
CA ASP A 88 -13.78 11.37 7.33
C ASP A 88 -14.79 10.27 6.97
N LEU A 89 -14.34 9.05 6.65
CA LEU A 89 -15.19 7.88 6.39
C LEU A 89 -16.02 7.45 7.62
N THR A 90 -15.41 7.43 8.82
CA THR A 90 -16.15 7.11 10.06
C THR A 90 -17.21 8.16 10.36
N THR A 91 -16.93 9.43 10.08
CA THR A 91 -17.89 10.54 10.26
C THR A 91 -19.06 10.44 9.27
N GLU A 92 -18.79 10.09 8.00
CA GLU A 92 -19.83 9.91 6.97
C GLU A 92 -20.75 8.73 7.29
N GLU A 93 -20.19 7.55 7.62
CA GLU A 93 -21.02 6.38 7.94
C GLU A 93 -21.80 6.58 9.26
N LEU A 94 -21.24 7.30 10.24
CA LEU A 94 -21.98 7.71 11.44
C LEU A 94 -23.18 8.59 11.10
N ALA A 95 -22.99 9.63 10.27
CA ALA A 95 -24.07 10.51 9.85
C ALA A 95 -25.18 9.75 9.09
N LYS A 96 -24.79 8.85 8.18
CA LYS A 96 -25.70 7.97 7.44
C LYS A 96 -26.47 7.02 8.36
N LYS A 97 -25.83 6.44 9.37
CA LYS A 97 -26.52 5.58 10.37
C LYS A 97 -27.48 6.37 11.25
N LYS A 98 -27.13 7.60 11.64
CA LYS A 98 -28.04 8.50 12.38
C LYS A 98 -29.26 8.88 11.54
N GLY A 99 -29.08 9.23 10.27
CA GLY A 99 -30.20 9.48 9.35
C GLY A 99 -31.08 8.24 9.11
N LEU A 100 -30.49 7.05 9.00
CA LEU A 100 -31.24 5.79 8.90
C LEU A 100 -32.03 5.50 10.19
N LEU A 101 -31.45 5.75 11.37
CA LEU A 101 -32.15 5.57 12.63
C LEU A 101 -33.38 6.50 12.72
N GLU A 102 -33.22 7.77 12.35
CA GLU A 102 -34.31 8.75 12.32
C GLU A 102 -35.45 8.29 11.39
N GLN A 103 -35.13 7.80 10.18
CA GLN A 103 -36.12 7.25 9.25
C GLN A 103 -36.85 6.03 9.83
N LEU A 104 -36.11 5.10 10.47
CA LEU A 104 -36.71 3.93 11.12
C LEU A 104 -37.61 4.32 12.29
N GLU A 105 -37.19 5.27 13.13
CA GLU A 105 -37.97 5.78 14.28
C GLU A 105 -39.24 6.53 13.82
N GLN A 106 -39.16 7.34 12.77
CA GLN A 106 -40.32 7.98 12.15
C GLN A 106 -41.31 6.92 11.62
N SER A 107 -40.83 5.91 10.88
CA SER A 107 -41.67 4.83 10.36
C SER A 107 -42.31 3.98 11.48
N GLU A 108 -41.62 3.78 12.61
CA GLU A 108 -42.17 3.09 13.77
C GLU A 108 -43.27 3.93 14.46
N ALA A 109 -43.07 5.24 14.57
CA ALA A 109 -44.06 6.15 15.12
C ALA A 109 -45.34 6.21 14.26
N GLU A 110 -45.20 6.26 12.94
CA GLU A 110 -46.32 6.21 11.99
C GLU A 110 -47.05 4.86 12.03
N ALA A 111 -46.32 3.74 12.04
CA ALA A 111 -46.92 2.40 12.14
C ALA A 111 -47.74 2.23 13.42
N ARG A 112 -47.18 2.61 14.59
CA ARG A 112 -47.90 2.59 15.87
C ARG A 112 -49.13 3.50 15.87
N ARG A 113 -49.07 4.66 15.21
CA ARG A 113 -50.21 5.57 15.07
C ARG A 113 -51.33 4.95 14.24
N ILE A 114 -51.00 4.29 13.14
CA ILE A 114 -51.97 3.56 12.30
C ILE A 114 -52.59 2.40 13.08
N GLU A 115 -51.78 1.62 13.80
CA GLU A 115 -52.24 0.52 14.66
C GLU A 115 -53.20 0.99 15.76
N GLN A 116 -52.93 2.14 16.40
CA GLN A 116 -53.85 2.76 17.36
C GLN A 116 -55.18 3.15 16.73
N TYR A 117 -55.18 3.73 15.52
CA TYR A 117 -56.43 4.05 14.81
C TYR A 117 -57.21 2.79 14.44
N LEU A 118 -56.55 1.75 13.93
CA LEU A 118 -57.19 0.48 13.57
C LEU A 118 -57.79 -0.23 14.79
N SER A 119 -57.03 -0.31 15.88
CA SER A 119 -57.48 -0.91 17.15
C SER A 119 -58.70 -0.17 17.73
N SER A 120 -58.67 1.17 17.72
CA SER A 120 -59.79 2.00 18.16
C SER A 120 -61.02 1.85 17.25
N SER A 121 -60.82 1.67 15.94
CA SER A 121 -61.89 1.46 14.98
C SER A 121 -62.55 0.08 15.11
N GLN A 122 -61.79 -0.97 15.45
CA GLN A 122 -62.33 -2.32 15.66
C GLN A 122 -63.21 -2.41 16.92
N GLN A 123 -62.93 -1.61 17.96
CA GLN A 123 -63.77 -1.56 19.16
C GLN A 123 -65.15 -0.92 18.94
N LEU A 124 -65.38 -0.24 17.80
CA LEU A 124 -66.66 0.40 17.46
C LEU A 124 -67.56 -0.44 16.53
N SER A 125 -67.09 -1.59 16.03
CA SER A 125 -67.86 -2.46 15.13
C SER A 125 -68.27 -3.78 15.80
N SER A 126 -69.53 -3.85 16.27
CA SER A 126 -70.16 -5.12 16.66
C SER A 126 -70.39 -6.03 15.43
N PRO A 127 -70.30 -7.37 15.56
CA PRO A 127 -70.46 -8.28 14.43
C PRO A 127 -71.93 -8.39 13.97
N PRO A 128 -72.23 -8.30 12.66
CA PRO A 128 -73.57 -8.57 12.16
C PRO A 128 -73.85 -10.07 12.17
N LYS A 129 -74.73 -10.52 13.07
CA LYS A 129 -75.36 -11.85 12.99
C LYS A 129 -76.28 -11.89 11.78
N ARG A 130 -76.21 -12.94 10.95
CA ARG A 130 -77.33 -13.29 10.05
C ARG A 130 -77.56 -14.79 9.99
N SER A 131 -78.84 -15.15 9.98
CA SER A 131 -79.35 -16.49 10.31
C SER A 131 -79.58 -17.40 9.09
N THR A 132 -79.84 -18.68 9.42
CA THR A 132 -80.05 -19.85 8.55
C THR A 132 -81.49 -20.05 8.07
N SER A 133 -81.68 -20.40 6.78
CA SER A 133 -82.76 -21.26 6.22
C SER A 133 -82.51 -21.45 4.70
N LEU A 134 -82.34 -22.62 4.08
CA LEU A 134 -83.13 -23.87 3.97
C LEU A 134 -84.27 -23.87 2.91
N LYS A 135 -84.05 -24.70 1.87
CA LYS A 135 -84.97 -25.45 0.96
C LYS A 135 -85.49 -24.88 -0.39
N GLU A 136 -84.98 -25.53 -1.46
CA GLU A 136 -85.53 -26.12 -2.71
C GLU A 136 -87.07 -26.23 -2.95
N PRO A 137 -87.57 -26.50 -4.20
CA PRO A 137 -87.00 -27.43 -5.21
C PRO A 137 -87.01 -27.06 -6.72
N SER A 138 -86.58 -28.06 -7.50
CA SER A 138 -86.02 -28.12 -8.86
C SER A 138 -86.98 -28.17 -10.06
N SER A 139 -86.42 -27.92 -11.26
CA SER A 139 -86.79 -28.59 -12.53
C SER A 139 -85.63 -28.60 -13.53
N GLN A 140 -85.46 -29.74 -14.19
CA GLN A 140 -84.49 -30.09 -15.26
C GLN A 140 -84.57 -29.12 -16.48
N HIS A 141 -83.60 -28.98 -17.39
CA HIS A 141 -82.52 -29.87 -17.92
C HIS A 141 -81.46 -28.97 -18.65
N ARG A 142 -80.36 -29.39 -19.32
CA ARG A 142 -79.76 -30.69 -19.69
C ARG A 142 -78.21 -30.66 -19.59
N ARG A 143 -77.46 -30.67 -20.72
CA ARG A 143 -75.98 -30.73 -20.90
C ARG A 143 -75.61 -30.35 -22.35
N ASP A 144 -74.47 -29.68 -22.54
CA ASP A 144 -73.28 -30.13 -23.32
C ASP A 144 -72.16 -29.07 -23.16
N THR A 145 -71.09 -29.33 -22.40
CA THR A 145 -69.74 -29.89 -22.75
C THR A 145 -68.69 -28.86 -23.23
N GLY A 146 -67.48 -28.97 -22.67
CA GLY A 146 -66.27 -28.19 -23.03
C GLY A 146 -65.98 -26.97 -22.15
N GLN A 147 -64.86 -26.78 -21.44
CA GLN A 147 -63.81 -27.60 -20.78
C GLN A 147 -62.65 -26.63 -20.47
N ASP A 148 -62.16 -26.59 -19.22
CA ASP A 148 -60.87 -26.03 -18.72
C ASP A 148 -60.55 -24.52 -18.97
N ASP A 149 -59.75 -23.78 -18.20
CA ASP A 149 -59.31 -23.89 -16.79
C ASP A 149 -58.77 -22.53 -16.26
N THR A 150 -58.65 -22.41 -14.93
CA THR A 150 -57.72 -21.58 -14.13
C THR A 150 -57.35 -20.12 -14.47
N GLU A 151 -57.58 -19.28 -13.46
CA GLU A 151 -56.78 -18.15 -12.93
C GLU A 151 -55.37 -17.87 -13.51
N SER A 152 -55.07 -16.58 -13.73
CA SER A 152 -54.03 -15.79 -13.02
C SER A 152 -53.43 -14.67 -13.88
N ILE A 153 -53.46 -13.44 -13.37
CA ILE A 153 -52.64 -12.32 -13.88
C ILE A 153 -51.47 -12.20 -12.90
N ASP A 154 -50.30 -12.63 -13.35
CA ASP A 154 -49.01 -12.37 -12.71
C ASP A 154 -48.19 -11.45 -13.62
N SER A 155 -47.39 -10.57 -13.03
CA SER A 155 -46.75 -9.46 -13.72
C SER A 155 -45.34 -9.20 -13.21
N ASP A 156 -44.42 -9.02 -14.17
CA ASP A 156 -43.00 -8.67 -14.04
C ASP A 156 -42.04 -9.71 -13.44
N PHE A 157 -41.40 -10.49 -14.33
CA PHE A 157 -39.94 -10.56 -14.35
C PHE A 157 -39.39 -10.96 -15.75
N PRO A 158 -38.38 -10.26 -16.31
CA PRO A 158 -37.72 -10.69 -17.54
C PRO A 158 -36.39 -11.45 -17.26
N PRO A 159 -36.27 -12.70 -17.71
CA PRO A 159 -34.97 -13.36 -17.88
C PRO A 159 -34.70 -13.66 -19.36
N THR A 160 -33.87 -12.86 -20.02
CA THR A 160 -33.41 -13.14 -21.40
C THR A 160 -31.95 -13.61 -21.40
N HIS A 161 -31.76 -14.92 -21.27
CA HIS A 161 -30.59 -15.60 -21.83
C HIS A 161 -31.05 -16.42 -23.04
N GLY A 162 -30.29 -16.29 -24.14
CA GLY A 162 -30.54 -16.94 -25.43
C GLY A 162 -30.25 -15.97 -26.59
N ASP A 163 -29.61 -16.39 -27.69
CA ASP A 163 -29.00 -17.69 -27.93
C ASP A 163 -28.04 -17.67 -29.14
N PHE A 164 -27.21 -18.71 -29.27
CA PHE A 164 -26.41 -19.14 -30.44
C PHE A 164 -25.52 -18.14 -31.23
N SER A 165 -24.23 -18.49 -31.31
CA SER A 165 -23.64 -18.90 -32.60
C SER A 165 -22.48 -19.88 -32.40
N SER A 166 -22.45 -20.93 -33.21
CA SER A 166 -21.57 -22.09 -33.08
C SER A 166 -20.39 -22.04 -34.05
N SER A 167 -19.17 -22.28 -33.55
CA SER A 167 -18.05 -22.76 -34.36
C SER A 167 -17.07 -23.57 -33.51
N THR A 168 -16.85 -24.82 -33.93
CA THR A 168 -16.03 -25.86 -33.27
C THR A 168 -14.51 -25.65 -33.48
N PRO A 169 -13.64 -26.39 -32.76
CA PRO A 169 -12.27 -25.92 -32.47
C PRO A 169 -11.19 -26.42 -33.46
N SER A 170 -10.00 -25.86 -33.35
CA SER A 170 -8.76 -26.50 -33.81
C SER A 170 -7.57 -26.11 -32.93
N ALA A 171 -6.69 -27.07 -32.69
CA ALA A 171 -5.53 -26.93 -31.82
C ALA A 171 -4.25 -26.65 -32.63
N SER A 172 -3.29 -25.97 -32.00
CA SER A 172 -1.89 -26.00 -32.42
C SER A 172 -1.02 -26.54 -31.28
N GLN A 173 -0.37 -27.67 -31.54
CA GLN A 173 0.58 -28.28 -30.61
C GLN A 173 1.89 -27.50 -30.58
N GLY A 174 2.51 -27.41 -29.40
CA GLY A 174 3.89 -26.98 -29.20
C GLY A 174 4.41 -27.54 -27.88
N LEU A 175 5.39 -28.44 -27.94
CA LEU A 175 6.02 -29.09 -26.79
C LEU A 175 7.51 -28.64 -26.69
N PRO A 176 8.28 -28.97 -25.64
CA PRO A 176 8.75 -27.95 -24.71
C PRO A 176 10.28 -27.82 -24.66
N GLU A 177 10.77 -26.73 -24.07
CA GLU A 177 12.19 -26.63 -23.71
C GLU A 177 12.39 -26.55 -22.18
N ARG A 178 13.40 -27.29 -21.69
CA ARG A 178 13.72 -27.43 -20.26
C ARG A 178 14.59 -26.26 -19.79
N SER A 179 14.32 -25.75 -18.59
CA SER A 179 15.37 -25.39 -17.62
C SER A 179 14.80 -25.32 -16.19
N ALA A 180 15.66 -25.56 -15.20
CA ALA A 180 15.24 -25.95 -13.86
C ALA A 180 15.22 -24.81 -12.82
N SER A 181 14.24 -24.89 -11.92
CA SER A 181 14.30 -24.49 -10.50
C SER A 181 15.12 -23.26 -10.07
N VAL A 182 14.44 -22.16 -9.74
CA VAL A 182 14.72 -21.38 -8.52
C VAL A 182 13.41 -20.94 -7.86
N SER A 183 13.24 -21.25 -6.58
CA SER A 183 12.02 -20.98 -5.81
C SER A 183 11.96 -19.54 -5.29
N HIS A 184 11.17 -18.67 -5.93
CA HIS A 184 10.91 -17.32 -5.41
C HIS A 184 9.97 -17.35 -4.19
N LYS A 185 10.54 -17.30 -2.97
CA LYS A 185 9.80 -16.98 -1.75
C LYS A 185 9.31 -15.53 -1.81
N LYS A 186 8.04 -15.32 -2.18
CA LYS A 186 7.37 -14.02 -1.99
C LYS A 186 6.87 -13.90 -0.54
N ALA A 187 7.20 -12.78 0.10
CA ALA A 187 6.77 -12.44 1.46
C ALA A 187 5.24 -12.28 1.54
N PRO A 188 4.62 -12.48 2.71
CA PRO A 188 3.18 -12.31 2.88
C PRO A 188 2.79 -10.84 2.71
N SER A 189 2.06 -10.55 1.63
CA SER A 189 1.41 -9.26 1.42
C SER A 189 0.31 -9.06 2.47
N SER A 190 0.59 -8.22 3.47
CA SER A 190 -0.43 -7.73 4.41
C SER A 190 -1.45 -6.86 3.67
N ASN A 191 -2.56 -7.48 3.27
CA ASN A 191 -3.81 -6.82 2.84
C ASN A 191 -4.91 -7.87 2.66
N SER A 192 -5.68 -8.15 3.73
CA SER A 192 -7.11 -8.55 3.70
C SER A 192 -7.53 -9.09 5.07
N ILE A 193 -8.14 -8.23 5.90
CA ILE A 193 -8.84 -8.63 7.14
C ILE A 193 -10.35 -8.31 7.05
N THR A 194 -10.80 -7.56 6.05
CA THR A 194 -12.16 -7.01 5.99
C THR A 194 -13.22 -7.85 5.25
N ASN A 195 -12.86 -8.90 4.49
CA ASN A 195 -13.80 -9.63 3.62
C ASN A 195 -13.90 -11.16 3.89
N LYS A 196 -13.95 -11.61 5.16
CA LYS A 196 -14.02 -13.06 5.49
C LYS A 196 -15.04 -13.49 6.57
N ILE A 197 -16.13 -12.74 6.78
CA ILE A 197 -17.16 -13.09 7.79
C ILE A 197 -18.57 -13.33 7.18
N PHE A 198 -18.75 -13.26 5.86
CA PHE A 198 -20.04 -13.59 5.22
C PHE A 198 -19.87 -14.54 4.03
N GLY A 199 -19.91 -15.85 4.34
CA GLY A 199 -20.14 -16.92 3.37
C GLY A 199 -21.64 -17.24 3.24
N PRO A 200 -22.09 -17.83 2.12
CA PRO A 200 -23.49 -17.82 1.73
C PRO A 200 -24.32 -18.89 2.47
N LEU A 201 -25.19 -18.45 3.37
CA LEU A 201 -26.27 -19.28 3.92
C LEU A 201 -27.30 -19.55 2.81
N ARG A 202 -27.45 -20.84 2.46
CA ARG A 202 -28.39 -21.28 1.43
C ARG A 202 -29.83 -21.17 1.92
N HIS A 203 -30.73 -20.72 1.05
CA HIS A 203 -32.17 -20.65 1.31
C HIS A 203 -32.75 -22.02 1.64
N ALA A 204 -33.31 -22.18 2.84
CA ALA A 204 -34.05 -23.37 3.26
C ALA A 204 -35.04 -23.06 4.42
N ILE A 205 -35.81 -21.97 4.32
CA ILE A 205 -37.01 -21.77 5.15
C ILE A 205 -38.13 -21.19 4.28
N GLN A 206 -38.95 -22.09 3.73
CA GLN A 206 -40.30 -21.77 3.27
C GLN A 206 -41.25 -22.09 4.43
N GLY A 207 -41.99 -21.11 4.95
CA GLY A 207 -43.13 -21.37 5.85
C GLY A 207 -42.89 -21.27 7.37
N VAL A 208 -42.43 -20.11 7.87
CA VAL A 208 -42.92 -19.56 9.16
C VAL A 208 -43.11 -18.05 9.00
N ALA A 209 -44.14 -17.66 8.24
CA ALA A 209 -44.51 -16.25 8.05
C ALA A 209 -45.37 -15.74 9.23
N ASP A 210 -44.85 -15.88 10.44
CA ASP A 210 -45.32 -15.20 11.65
C ASP A 210 -44.13 -14.95 12.61
N VAL A 211 -43.13 -14.22 12.09
CA VAL A 211 -42.15 -13.53 12.93
C VAL A 211 -42.68 -12.12 13.09
N ASP A 212 -43.34 -11.89 14.23
CA ASP A 212 -43.91 -10.61 14.66
C ASP A 212 -43.21 -9.38 14.01
N PRO A 213 -43.88 -8.67 13.08
CA PRO A 213 -43.25 -7.59 12.32
C PRO A 213 -42.89 -6.38 13.20
N GLU A 214 -43.50 -6.22 14.38
CA GLU A 214 -43.03 -5.26 15.41
C GLU A 214 -41.65 -5.67 15.92
N ARG A 215 -41.46 -6.95 16.27
CA ARG A 215 -40.19 -7.47 16.78
C ARG A 215 -39.05 -7.31 15.78
N THR A 216 -39.30 -7.55 14.49
CA THR A 216 -38.30 -7.37 13.42
C THR A 216 -37.90 -5.90 13.23
N ARG A 217 -38.86 -4.96 13.30
CA ARG A 217 -38.57 -3.51 13.29
C ARG A 217 -37.76 -3.08 14.52
N ARG A 218 -38.16 -3.50 15.72
CA ARG A 218 -37.44 -3.18 16.98
C ARG A 218 -36.01 -3.72 17.00
N ASP A 219 -35.79 -4.95 16.51
CA ASP A 219 -34.44 -5.54 16.38
C ASP A 219 -33.57 -4.76 15.38
N THR A 220 -34.14 -4.31 14.25
CA THR A 220 -33.43 -3.48 13.25
C THR A 220 -33.04 -2.11 13.83
N ILE A 221 -33.95 -1.47 14.57
CA ILE A 221 -33.67 -0.22 15.29
C ILE A 221 -32.59 -0.45 16.37
N GLY A 222 -32.66 -1.53 17.14
CA GLY A 222 -31.67 -1.91 18.15
C GLY A 222 -30.27 -2.06 17.57
N LYS A 223 -30.13 -2.85 16.49
CA LYS A 223 -28.87 -3.03 15.75
C LYS A 223 -28.33 -1.72 15.17
N THR A 224 -29.21 -0.83 14.71
CA THR A 224 -28.82 0.48 14.19
C THR A 224 -28.29 1.38 15.31
N ARG A 225 -28.92 1.39 16.48
CA ARG A 225 -28.43 2.12 17.68
C ARG A 225 -27.10 1.57 18.18
N GLU A 226 -26.91 0.25 18.22
CA GLU A 226 -25.63 -0.36 18.58
C GLU A 226 -24.53 0.03 17.59
N SER A 227 -24.81 -0.06 16.28
CA SER A 227 -23.89 0.37 15.21
C SER A 227 -23.50 1.85 15.32
N ILE A 228 -24.42 2.73 15.74
CA ILE A 228 -24.12 4.14 16.02
C ILE A 228 -23.17 4.25 17.21
N GLY A 229 -23.45 3.59 18.33
CA GLY A 229 -22.57 3.63 19.51
C GLY A 229 -21.14 3.14 19.24
N GLN A 230 -20.98 2.12 18.39
CA GLN A 230 -19.68 1.65 17.91
C GLN A 230 -18.97 2.71 17.02
N LEU A 231 -19.72 3.36 16.12
CA LEU A 231 -19.18 4.41 15.24
C LEU A 231 -18.82 5.70 15.99
N GLU A 232 -19.54 6.05 17.07
CA GLU A 232 -19.19 7.20 17.93
C GLU A 232 -17.88 6.95 18.68
N GLN A 233 -17.66 5.74 19.21
CA GLN A 233 -16.38 5.36 19.80
C GLN A 233 -15.26 5.38 18.76
N ALA A 234 -15.51 4.88 17.55
CA ALA A 234 -14.55 4.91 16.45
C ALA A 234 -14.23 6.35 15.99
N GLN A 235 -15.21 7.27 16.03
CA GLN A 235 -15.00 8.68 15.70
C GLN A 235 -14.00 9.31 16.68
N VAL A 236 -14.25 9.18 17.99
CA VAL A 236 -13.36 9.71 19.05
C VAL A 236 -11.95 9.13 18.93
N ALA A 237 -11.82 7.83 18.67
CA ALA A 237 -10.52 7.19 18.44
C ALA A 237 -9.81 7.75 17.19
N SER A 238 -10.54 7.93 16.08
CA SER A 238 -9.99 8.46 14.82
C SER A 238 -9.54 9.92 14.94
N GLU A 239 -10.24 10.73 15.75
CA GLU A 239 -9.87 12.11 16.06
C GLU A 239 -8.56 12.19 16.85
N LEU A 240 -8.40 11.32 17.87
CA LEU A 240 -7.17 11.21 18.63
C LEU A 240 -6.00 10.75 17.74
N ASP A 241 -6.20 9.70 16.96
CA ASP A 241 -5.20 9.18 16.00
C ASP A 241 -4.73 10.25 15.01
N VAL A 242 -5.65 11.03 14.44
CA VAL A 242 -5.31 12.12 13.49
C VAL A 242 -4.52 13.21 14.19
N LYS A 243 -4.87 13.57 15.43
CA LYS A 243 -4.18 14.59 16.23
C LYS A 243 -2.76 14.15 16.59
N GLU A 244 -2.59 12.93 17.10
CA GLU A 244 -1.29 12.37 17.48
C GLU A 244 -0.39 12.16 16.26
N ALA A 245 -0.90 11.55 15.19
CA ALA A 245 -0.16 11.39 13.94
C ALA A 245 0.28 12.76 13.38
N SER A 246 -0.60 13.76 13.38
CA SER A 246 -0.27 15.11 12.88
C SER A 246 0.79 15.81 13.72
N ALA A 247 0.76 15.65 15.05
CA ALA A 247 1.78 16.19 15.94
C ALA A 247 3.15 15.52 15.72
N SER A 248 3.20 14.18 15.64
CA SER A 248 4.41 13.42 15.34
C SER A 248 5.00 13.78 13.98
N VAL A 249 4.19 13.81 12.91
CA VAL A 249 4.62 14.21 11.55
C VAL A 249 5.25 15.62 11.56
N LEU A 250 4.65 16.56 12.30
CA LEU A 250 5.14 17.94 12.39
C LEU A 250 6.47 18.03 13.17
N GLN A 251 6.61 17.25 14.24
CA GLN A 251 7.85 17.16 15.02
C GLN A 251 9.00 16.62 14.17
N ASP A 252 8.78 15.51 13.45
CA ASP A 252 9.79 14.91 12.57
C ASP A 252 10.17 15.84 11.41
N LEU A 253 9.19 16.52 10.80
CA LEU A 253 9.46 17.49 9.73
C LEU A 253 10.26 18.69 10.23
N LYS A 254 9.96 19.22 11.42
CA LYS A 254 10.73 20.31 12.04
C LYS A 254 12.15 19.88 12.38
N ARG A 255 12.34 18.67 12.93
CA ARG A 255 13.66 18.09 13.20
C ARG A 255 14.46 17.98 11.89
N PHE A 256 13.90 17.37 10.86
CA PHE A 256 14.55 17.23 9.56
C PHE A 256 14.91 18.59 8.95
N GLN A 257 14.00 19.58 8.99
CA GLN A 257 14.27 20.92 8.48
C GLN A 257 15.41 21.65 9.22
N ARG A 258 15.56 21.43 10.52
CA ARG A 258 16.64 21.99 11.33
C ARG A 258 17.97 21.28 11.04
N ASP A 259 17.96 19.94 11.02
CA ASP A 259 19.19 19.14 11.01
C ASP A 259 19.82 19.05 9.59
N LYS A 260 19.01 19.11 8.51
CA LYS A 260 19.45 18.90 7.10
C LYS A 260 20.62 19.77 6.63
N GLU A 261 20.71 21.02 7.07
CA GLU A 261 21.69 21.98 6.56
C GLU A 261 23.05 21.78 7.22
N ASP A 262 23.06 21.52 8.52
CA ASP A 262 24.25 21.15 9.28
C ASP A 262 24.78 19.77 8.86
N ASP A 263 23.90 18.81 8.58
CA ASP A 263 24.28 17.50 8.04
C ASP A 263 24.93 17.62 6.65
N LEU A 264 24.29 18.33 5.70
CA LEU A 264 24.88 18.55 4.37
C LEU A 264 26.22 19.28 4.46
N LYS A 265 26.30 20.34 5.27
CA LYS A 265 27.54 21.08 5.54
C LYS A 265 28.63 20.19 6.12
N ARG A 266 28.29 19.32 7.08
CA ARG A 266 29.22 18.36 7.70
C ARG A 266 29.80 17.40 6.67
N TYR A 267 28.97 16.78 5.83
CA TYR A 267 29.43 15.78 4.85
C TYR A 267 30.23 16.44 3.72
N MET A 268 29.82 17.63 3.27
CA MET A 268 30.58 18.42 2.26
C MET A 268 31.93 18.90 2.80
N LEU A 269 32.02 19.27 4.08
CA LEU A 269 33.29 19.61 4.73
C LEU A 269 34.19 18.39 4.90
N ALA A 270 33.63 17.20 5.18
CA ALA A 270 34.40 15.96 5.21
C ALA A 270 34.95 15.63 3.81
N TYR A 271 34.10 15.66 2.78
CA TYR A 271 34.50 15.49 1.38
C TYR A 271 35.67 16.41 0.99
N ALA A 272 35.55 17.71 1.26
CA ALA A 272 36.58 18.69 0.92
C ALA A 272 37.90 18.43 1.67
N LYS A 273 37.84 18.04 2.95
CA LYS A 273 39.03 17.70 3.74
C LYS A 273 39.76 16.49 3.19
N SER A 274 39.05 15.39 2.90
CA SER A 274 39.66 14.17 2.36
C SER A 274 40.32 14.44 0.99
N GLN A 275 39.67 15.23 0.12
CA GLN A 275 40.25 15.64 -1.16
C GLN A 275 41.51 16.49 -1.01
N ILE A 276 41.52 17.45 -0.07
CA ILE A 276 42.70 18.29 0.22
C ILE A 276 43.84 17.45 0.79
N GLU A 277 43.55 16.47 1.64
CA GLU A 277 44.54 15.57 2.22
C GLU A 277 45.17 14.67 1.16
N TRP A 278 44.36 14.03 0.30
CA TRP A 278 44.81 13.25 -0.85
C TRP A 278 45.70 14.10 -1.78
N ALA A 279 45.23 15.28 -2.18
CA ALA A 279 45.99 16.17 -3.06
C ALA A 279 47.34 16.60 -2.46
N LYS A 280 47.42 16.79 -1.13
CA LYS A 280 48.69 17.05 -0.43
C LYS A 280 49.63 15.85 -0.44
N LYS A 281 49.13 14.65 -0.12
CA LYS A 281 49.90 13.40 -0.13
C LYS A 281 50.48 13.15 -1.53
N SER A 282 49.63 13.18 -2.57
CA SER A 282 50.07 13.01 -3.96
C SER A 282 51.04 14.11 -4.39
N LYS A 283 50.78 15.39 -4.08
CA LYS A 283 51.72 16.47 -4.43
C LYS A 283 53.11 16.22 -3.86
N GLN A 284 53.21 15.87 -2.57
CA GLN A 284 54.50 15.60 -1.92
C GLN A 284 55.23 14.45 -2.62
N GLN A 285 54.54 13.33 -2.88
CA GLN A 285 55.12 12.14 -3.54
C GLN A 285 55.68 12.48 -4.92
N TRP A 286 54.95 13.27 -5.72
CA TRP A 286 55.39 13.68 -7.06
C TRP A 286 56.45 14.79 -7.04
N GLU A 287 56.48 15.66 -6.02
CA GLU A 287 57.59 16.60 -5.81
C GLU A 287 58.89 15.87 -5.45
N GLU A 288 58.82 14.83 -4.61
CA GLU A 288 59.96 13.97 -4.27
C GLU A 288 60.45 13.14 -5.48
N ALA A 289 59.56 12.66 -6.35
CA ALA A 289 59.94 11.97 -7.58
C ALA A 289 60.57 12.93 -8.61
N ARG A 290 59.97 14.13 -8.78
CA ARG A 290 60.54 15.16 -9.65
C ARG A 290 61.94 15.56 -9.21
N ALA A 291 62.19 15.70 -7.92
CA ALA A 291 63.50 16.03 -7.38
C ALA A 291 64.56 14.94 -7.65
N GLU A 292 64.17 13.70 -7.95
CA GLU A 292 65.09 12.64 -8.41
C GLU A 292 65.31 12.69 -9.92
N VAL A 293 64.25 12.94 -10.70
CA VAL A 293 64.32 13.13 -12.16
C VAL A 293 65.18 14.34 -12.55
N ASP A 294 65.09 15.44 -11.79
CA ASP A 294 65.89 16.65 -12.00
C ASP A 294 67.42 16.42 -11.72
N LYS A 295 67.85 15.21 -11.30
CA LYS A 295 69.27 14.81 -11.14
C LYS A 295 69.82 13.95 -12.28
N ILE A 296 69.02 13.62 -13.30
CA ILE A 296 69.49 12.85 -14.46
C ILE A 296 70.53 13.69 -15.22
N ASP A 297 71.69 13.13 -15.49
CA ASP A 297 72.76 13.82 -16.20
C ASP A 297 72.36 14.05 -17.68
N GLU A 298 72.29 15.32 -18.10
CA GLU A 298 72.21 15.68 -19.52
C GLU A 298 73.60 15.47 -20.17
N ASN A 299 73.72 14.41 -20.98
CA ASN A 299 74.89 14.16 -21.86
C ASN A 299 74.77 14.91 -23.19
#